data_AF-A0A953WNM6-F1
#
_entry.id   AF-A0A953WNM6-F1
#
_cell.length_a   1.000
_cell.length_b   1.000
_cell.length_c   1.000
_cell.angle_alpha   90.00
_cell.angle_beta   90.00
_cell.angle_gamma   90.00
#
_symmetry.space_group_name_H-M   'P 1'
#
loop_
_entity.id
_entity.type
_entity.pdbx_description
1 polymer ?
#
loop_
_entity_poly.entity_id
_entity_poly.type
_entity_poly.pdbx_seq_one_letter_code
_entity_poly.pdbx_strand_id
1 'polypeptide(L)' 'GPAPDLWSAFTSLKNKPTLILRGAISDLLTPEIIGKMRAVNPAMLVSDVASVGHAPTLTEPDAVAAMGAFLDEID' A
#
# COMPACT_ATOMS: atom_id res chain seq x y z
N GLY A 1 13.69 21.10 -5.26
CA GLY A 1 14.65 20.41 -4.37
C GLY A 1 14.48 18.91 -4.54
N PRO A 2 15.39 18.08 -4.02
CA PRO A 2 15.19 16.63 -4.02
C PRO A 2 13.93 16.26 -3.22
N ALA A 3 13.28 15.17 -3.59
CA ALA A 3 12.18 14.62 -2.79
C ALA A 3 12.70 14.23 -1.39
N PRO A 4 11.91 14.45 -0.33
CA PRO A 4 12.30 14.06 1.02
C PRO A 4 12.40 12.53 1.13
N ASP A 5 13.33 12.05 1.95
CA ASP A 5 13.36 10.65 2.35
C ASP A 5 12.22 10.38 3.35
N LEU A 6 11.33 9.45 3.00
CA LEU A 6 10.16 9.09 3.79
C LEU A 6 10.30 7.71 4.48
N TRP A 7 11.44 7.02 4.37
CA TRP A 7 11.61 5.69 4.96
C TRP A 7 11.52 5.69 6.49
N SER A 8 12.03 6.75 7.14
CA SER A 8 11.89 6.92 8.60
C SER A 8 10.42 7.09 9.01
N ALA A 9 9.66 7.90 8.26
CA ALA A 9 8.23 8.08 8.49
C ALA A 9 7.46 6.76 8.27
N PHE A 10 7.74 6.03 7.20
CA PHE A 10 7.12 4.73 6.95
C PHE A 10 7.46 3.70 8.03
N THR A 11 8.69 3.71 8.54
CA THR A 11 9.12 2.84 9.65
C THR A 11 8.29 3.06 10.91
N SER A 12 7.80 4.27 11.17
CA SER A 12 6.92 4.55 12.31
C SER A 12 5.58 3.82 12.27
N LEU A 13 5.19 3.27 11.10
CA LEU A 13 3.97 2.49 10.92
C LEU A 13 4.12 0.99 11.25
N LYS A 14 5.33 0.48 11.55
CA LYS A 14 5.56 -0.97 11.79
C LYS A 14 4.63 -1.61 12.82
N ASN A 15 4.18 -0.85 13.81
CA ASN A 15 3.31 -1.34 14.89
C ASN A 15 1.84 -0.94 14.71
N LYS A 16 1.46 -0.46 13.52
CA LYS A 16 0.10 -0.10 13.17
C LYS A 16 -0.38 -0.99 12.02
N PRO A 17 -1.62 -1.52 12.08
CA PRO A 17 -2.22 -2.15 10.91
C PRO A 17 -2.09 -1.22 9.71
N THR A 18 -1.56 -1.75 8.60
CA THR A 18 -1.23 -0.95 7.41
C THR A 18 -1.62 -1.74 6.17
N LEU A 19 -2.52 -1.18 5.36
CA LEU A 19 -2.87 -1.69 4.04
C LEU A 19 -2.32 -0.73 2.96
N ILE A 20 -1.64 -1.29 1.96
CA ILE A 20 -1.25 -0.58 0.75
C ILE A 20 -2.18 -1.02 -0.39
N LEU A 21 -2.94 -0.06 -0.94
CA LEU A 21 -3.65 -0.24 -2.20
C LEU A 21 -2.77 0.25 -3.34
N ARG A 22 -2.37 -0.66 -4.22
CA ARG A 22 -1.47 -0.38 -5.33
C ARG A 22 -2.21 -0.63 -6.64
N GLY A 23 -2.10 0.29 -7.59
CA GLY A 23 -2.50 -0.02 -8.98
C GLY A 23 -1.54 -1.05 -9.58
N ALA A 24 -2.05 -2.15 -10.12
CA ALA A 24 -1.22 -3.25 -10.62
C ALA A 24 -0.20 -2.81 -11.69
N ILE A 25 -0.56 -1.80 -12.50
CA ILE A 25 0.27 -1.21 -13.56
C ILE A 25 0.91 0.13 -13.14
N SER A 26 0.99 0.42 -11.84
CA SER A 26 1.63 1.64 -11.33
C SER A 26 3.12 1.68 -11.68
N ASP A 27 3.56 2.83 -12.20
CA ASP A 27 4.94 3.19 -12.52
C ASP A 27 5.67 3.87 -11.35
N LEU A 28 4.94 4.48 -10.41
CA LEU A 28 5.52 5.13 -9.23
C LEU A 28 5.79 4.16 -8.07
N LEU A 29 4.82 3.32 -7.71
CA LEU A 29 4.97 2.34 -6.64
C LEU A 29 5.18 0.96 -7.26
N THR A 30 6.42 0.64 -7.61
CA THR A 30 6.75 -0.61 -8.30
C THR A 30 6.75 -1.82 -7.35
N PRO A 31 6.67 -3.05 -7.88
CA PRO A 31 6.80 -4.26 -7.07
C PRO A 31 8.12 -4.33 -6.27
N GLU A 32 9.20 -3.78 -6.82
CA GLU A 32 10.49 -3.67 -6.11
C GLU A 32 10.39 -2.78 -4.87
N ILE A 33 9.71 -1.62 -4.99
CA ILE A 33 9.49 -0.72 -3.86
C ILE A 33 8.60 -1.40 -2.80
N ILE A 34 7.55 -2.12 -3.22
CA ILE A 34 6.74 -2.93 -2.30
C ILE A 34 7.60 -3.96 -1.56
N GLY A 35 8.54 -4.63 -2.23
CA GLY A 35 9.49 -5.54 -1.59
C GLY A 35 10.31 -4.86 -0.49
N LYS A 36 10.82 -3.65 -0.75
CA LYS A 36 11.54 -2.84 0.24
C LYS A 36 10.63 -2.42 1.40
N MET A 37 9.41 -1.99 1.10
CA MET A 37 8.41 -1.63 2.12
C MET A 37 8.08 -2.84 3.01
N ARG A 38 7.99 -4.05 2.45
CA ARG A 38 7.72 -5.28 3.21
C ARG A 38 8.88 -5.68 4.11
N ALA A 39 10.11 -5.42 3.68
CA ALA A 39 11.29 -5.61 4.54
C ALA A 39 11.28 -4.64 5.74
N VAL A 40 10.71 -3.45 5.57
CA VAL A 40 10.53 -2.47 6.66
C VAL A 40 9.35 -2.84 7.54
N ASN A 41 8.16 -3.07 6.99
CA ASN A 41 6.97 -3.48 7.73
C ASN A 41 6.45 -4.84 7.22
N PRO A 42 6.92 -5.96 7.79
CA PRO A 42 6.51 -7.30 7.35
C PRO A 42 5.03 -7.61 7.57
N ALA A 43 4.39 -6.92 8.53
CA ALA A 43 2.98 -7.09 8.87
C ALA A 43 2.04 -6.28 7.97
N MET A 44 2.57 -5.44 7.07
CA MET A 44 1.74 -4.69 6.14
C MET A 44 1.05 -5.64 5.15
N LEU A 45 -0.19 -5.30 4.82
CA LEU A 45 -0.95 -5.93 3.75
C LEU A 45 -0.79 -5.11 2.47
N VAL A 46 -0.88 -5.79 1.33
CA VAL A 46 -0.82 -5.17 0.01
C VAL A 46 -1.92 -5.78 -0.85
N SER A 47 -2.71 -4.93 -1.49
CA SER A 47 -3.69 -5.33 -2.50
C SER A 47 -3.40 -4.62 -3.81
N ASP A 48 -3.26 -5.40 -4.88
CA ASP A 48 -3.09 -4.89 -6.23
C ASP A 48 -4.46 -4.75 -6.91
N VAL A 49 -4.77 -3.54 -7.39
CA VAL A 49 -6.00 -3.23 -8.12
C VAL A 49 -5.74 -3.39 -9.62
N ALA A 50 -6.44 -4.33 -10.24
CA ALA A 50 -6.22 -4.69 -11.63
C ALA A 50 -6.48 -3.52 -12.58
N SER A 51 -5.69 -3.41 -13.66
CA SER A 51 -5.83 -2.39 -14.72
C SER A 51 -5.77 -0.92 -14.26
N VAL A 52 -5.24 -0.65 -13.07
CA VAL A 52 -5.10 0.69 -12.50
C VAL A 52 -3.63 1.11 -12.37
N GLY A 53 -3.33 2.37 -12.73
CA GLY A 53 -2.01 3.00 -12.62
C GLY A 53 -1.81 3.74 -11.29
N HIS A 54 -1.06 4.85 -11.30
CA HIS A 54 -0.98 5.74 -10.14
C HIS A 54 -2.12 6.79 -10.18
N ALA A 55 -3.12 6.73 -9.31
CA ALA A 55 -3.38 5.76 -8.23
C ALA A 55 -4.83 5.24 -8.28
N PRO A 56 -5.15 4.11 -7.61
CA PRO A 56 -6.52 3.70 -7.39
C PRO A 56 -7.38 4.84 -6.85
N THR A 57 -8.61 4.92 -7.35
CA THR A 57 -9.57 5.96 -6.97
C THR A 57 -10.36 5.61 -5.71
N LEU A 58 -10.13 4.40 -5.16
CA LEU A 58 -10.79 3.85 -3.97
C LEU A 58 -12.27 3.52 -4.19
N THR A 59 -12.68 3.45 -5.46
CA THR A 59 -14.05 3.08 -5.86
C THR A 59 -14.08 1.77 -6.65
N GLU A 60 -12.91 1.27 -7.05
CA GLU A 60 -12.77 -0.01 -7.72
C GLU A 60 -13.24 -1.14 -6.79
N PRO A 61 -13.98 -2.14 -7.30
CA PRO A 61 -14.47 -3.24 -6.47
C PRO A 61 -13.37 -3.93 -5.66
N ASP A 62 -12.20 -4.16 -6.27
CA ASP A 62 -11.04 -4.78 -5.62
C ASP A 62 -10.50 -3.90 -4.47
N ALA A 63 -10.46 -2.58 -4.67
CA ALA A 63 -10.01 -1.64 -3.65
C ALA A 63 -10.99 -1.57 -2.47
N VAL A 64 -12.30 -1.49 -2.77
CA VAL A 64 -13.36 -1.45 -1.76
C VAL A 64 -13.38 -2.74 -0.95
N ALA A 65 -13.29 -3.91 -1.60
CA ALA A 65 -13.26 -5.19 -0.92
C ALA A 65 -12.02 -5.34 0.00
N ALA A 66 -10.84 -4.91 -0.48
CA ALA A 66 -9.62 -4.95 0.33
C ALA A 66 -9.69 -4.01 1.55
N MET A 67 -10.26 -2.82 1.40
CA MET A 67 -10.47 -1.91 2.55
C MET A 67 -11.47 -2.49 3.54
N GLY A 68 -12.58 -3.07 3.07
CA GLY A 68 -13.58 -3.70 3.93
C GLY A 68 -12.97 -4.82 4.77
N ALA A 69 -12.29 -5.78 4.13
CA ALA A 69 -11.63 -6.87 4.82
C ALA A 69 -10.57 -6.38 5.83
N PHE A 70 -9.81 -5.33 5.48
CA PHE A 70 -8.81 -4.76 6.39
C PHE A 70 -9.43 -4.08 7.62
N LEU A 71 -10.55 -3.37 7.45
CA LEU A 71 -11.25 -2.72 8.57
C LEU A 71 -11.91 -3.75 9.48
N ASP A 72 -12.53 -4.79 8.92
CA ASP A 72 -13.15 -5.88 9.68
C ASP A 72 -12.14 -6.65 10.56
N GLU A 73 -10.86 -6.69 10.20
CA GLU A 73 -9.79 -7.31 11.00
C GLU A 73 -9.34 -6.45 12.20
N ILE A 74 -9.67 -5.16 12.21
CA ILE A 74 -9.16 -4.19 13.21
C ILE A 74 -10.24 -3.74 14.20
N ASP A 75 -11.51 -3.83 13.82
CA ASP A 75 -12.67 -3.62 14.72
C ASP A 75 -12.82 -4.74 15.76
#